data_AF-A0A1C6EPW0-F1
#
_entry.id   AF-A0A1C6EPW0-F1
#
_cell.length_a   1.000
_cell.length_b   1.000
_cell.length_c   1.000
_cell.angle_alpha   90.00
_cell.angle_beta   90.00
_cell.angle_gamma   90.00
#
_symmetry.space_group_name_H-M   'P 1'
#
loop_
_entity.id
_entity.type
_entity.pdbx_description
1 polymer ?
#
loop_
_entity_poly.entity_id
_entity_poly.type
_entity_poly.pdbx_seq_one_letter_code
_entity_poly.pdbx_strand_id
1 'polypeptide(L)'
;MSLFGNYNTPGRGVLKAPQEKKGIFKFFEVYGRHMWKLMELNLLYFVFCIPMTLMVILMLMTSNPIWLLLAIPSVLVGPATAAMTKVCRNYSQERNAFLLHDFWDSFKKNFKQGTIMGAIDIIFAIGFMVGIPMYKYWAEQNSMIYIPFVICISCLIVFFMMHFYIYLMISSTNLNMKQIIKNSFYLVSLGIKQSLWSLLASLIVIVMMYLFLPYSLFILPFWPLSFICFVTCFNCYPVIRKHVIQPYYDQRGESNPEFAYKNADPDEQLFEDRAAEETPVKTKESRKKGKTIS
;
A
#
# COMPACT_ATOMS: atom_id res chain seq x y z
N MET A 1 38.80 33.43 7.47
CA MET A 1 37.75 32.50 7.01
C MET A 1 37.91 31.21 7.79
N SER A 2 37.02 30.92 8.75
CA SER A 2 37.05 29.65 9.48
C SER A 2 36.14 28.66 8.76
N LEU A 3 36.73 27.66 8.13
CA LEU A 3 36.03 26.56 7.44
C LEU A 3 35.58 25.46 8.42
N PHE A 4 35.84 25.64 9.72
CA PHE A 4 35.51 24.70 10.79
C PHE A 4 34.63 25.40 11.84
N GLY A 5 33.50 24.78 12.15
CA GLY A 5 32.49 25.28 13.08
C GLY A 5 32.99 25.31 14.53
N ASN A 6 32.38 26.16 15.34
CA ASN A 6 32.73 26.38 16.74
C ASN A 6 32.43 25.12 17.58
N TYR A 7 33.46 24.38 18.02
CA TYR A 7 33.33 23.12 18.78
C TYR A 7 33.01 23.32 20.28
N ASN A 8 32.92 24.57 20.74
CA ASN A 8 32.69 24.92 22.15
C ASN A 8 31.21 24.87 22.57
N THR A 9 30.30 24.52 21.66
CA THR A 9 28.88 24.30 21.96
C THR A 9 28.56 22.82 21.85
N PRO A 10 27.98 22.17 22.87
CA PRO A 10 27.46 20.82 22.71
C PRO A 10 26.48 20.80 21.54
N GLY A 11 26.63 19.82 20.65
CA GLY A 11 25.76 19.66 19.49
C GLY A 11 24.30 19.52 19.94
N ARG A 12 23.35 20.00 19.13
CA ARG A 12 21.93 19.85 19.40
C ARG A 12 21.64 18.35 19.62
N GLY A 13 21.25 17.99 20.84
CA GLY A 13 20.99 16.61 21.23
C GLY A 13 20.06 15.94 20.22
N VAL A 14 20.44 14.77 19.73
CA VAL A 14 19.61 13.97 18.85
C VAL A 14 18.55 13.29 19.71
N LEU A 15 17.27 13.56 19.43
CA LEU A 15 16.17 12.89 20.12
C LEU A 15 16.28 11.37 19.89
N LYS A 16 16.28 10.59 20.97
CA LYS A 16 16.44 9.12 20.90
C LYS A 16 15.25 8.44 20.21
N ALA A 17 14.06 9.01 20.33
CA ALA A 17 12.91 8.62 19.53
C ALA A 17 12.96 9.37 18.18
N PRO A 18 13.06 8.67 17.03
CA PRO A 18 12.90 9.34 15.74
C PRO A 18 11.54 10.03 15.76
N GLN A 19 11.52 11.36 15.65
CA GLN A 19 10.25 12.06 15.49
C GLN A 19 9.56 11.46 14.26
N GLU A 20 8.46 10.73 14.47
CA GLU A 20 7.71 10.16 13.35
C GLU A 20 7.33 11.31 12.40
N LYS A 21 8.01 11.37 11.25
CA LYS A 21 7.71 12.39 10.25
C LYS A 21 6.25 12.24 9.87
N LYS A 22 5.55 13.36 9.67
CA LYS A 22 4.10 13.34 9.38
C LYS A 22 3.85 13.26 7.87
N GLY A 23 2.91 12.41 7.48
CA GLY A 23 2.34 12.38 6.13
C GLY A 23 3.31 11.90 5.05
N ILE A 24 3.45 12.71 3.99
CA ILE A 24 4.15 12.34 2.74
C ILE A 24 5.65 12.09 2.97
N PHE A 25 6.28 12.79 3.91
CA PHE A 25 7.70 12.55 4.23
C PHE A 25 7.94 11.16 4.82
N LYS A 26 7.02 10.67 5.66
CA LYS A 26 7.08 9.29 6.16
C LYS A 26 6.86 8.29 5.04
N PHE A 27 5.94 8.59 4.12
CA PHE A 27 5.72 7.73 2.95
C PHE A 27 7.01 7.55 2.14
N PHE A 28 7.67 8.64 1.73
CA PHE A 28 8.88 8.55 0.92
C PHE A 28 10.08 7.96 1.68
N GLU A 29 10.19 8.21 2.98
CA GLU A 29 11.22 7.60 3.81
C GLU A 29 11.06 6.08 3.90
N VAL A 30 9.85 5.61 4.23
CA VAL A 30 9.56 4.17 4.32
C VAL A 30 9.67 3.52 2.95
N TYR A 31 9.14 4.15 1.90
CA TYR A 31 9.23 3.66 0.53
C TYR A 31 10.68 3.56 0.06
N GLY A 32 11.48 4.62 0.24
CA GLY A 32 12.88 4.67 -0.16
C GLY A 32 13.72 3.62 0.56
N ARG A 33 13.49 3.41 1.87
CA ARG A 33 14.17 2.38 2.67
C ARG A 33 13.89 0.96 2.16
N HIS A 34 12.66 0.70 1.69
CA HIS A 34 12.24 -0.62 1.22
C HIS A 34 12.19 -0.74 -0.31
N MET A 35 12.70 0.25 -1.07
CA MET A 35 12.55 0.32 -2.52
C MET A 35 13.01 -0.97 -3.21
N TRP A 36 14.20 -1.47 -2.86
CA TRP A 36 14.74 -2.72 -3.43
C TRP A 36 13.88 -3.94 -3.11
N LYS A 37 13.36 -4.03 -1.88
CA LYS A 37 12.46 -5.11 -1.48
C LYS A 37 11.10 -5.02 -2.15
N LEU A 38 10.60 -3.81 -2.41
CA LEU A 38 9.37 -3.60 -3.17
C LEU A 38 9.56 -3.96 -4.65
N MET A 39 10.75 -3.78 -5.22
CA MET A 39 11.07 -4.25 -6.57
C MET A 39 11.14 -5.78 -6.64
N GLU A 40 11.82 -6.42 -5.68
CA GLU A 40 11.82 -7.90 -5.54
C GLU A 40 10.39 -8.45 -5.40
N LEU A 41 9.55 -7.79 -4.59
CA LEU A 41 8.15 -8.17 -4.40
C LEU A 41 7.33 -8.00 -5.68
N ASN A 42 7.58 -6.93 -6.45
CA ASN A 42 6.92 -6.70 -7.74
C ASN A 42 7.26 -7.82 -8.72
N LEU A 43 8.53 -8.22 -8.79
CA LEU A 43 8.98 -9.31 -9.66
C LEU A 43 8.31 -10.63 -9.27
N LEU A 44 8.29 -10.94 -7.97
CA LEU A 44 7.63 -12.14 -7.44
C LEU A 44 6.15 -12.17 -7.78
N TYR A 45 5.45 -11.05 -7.61
CA TYR A 45 4.04 -10.92 -7.96
C TYR A 45 3.82 -11.03 -9.48
N PHE A 46 4.70 -10.41 -10.28
CA PHE A 46 4.59 -10.39 -11.73
C PHE A 46 4.62 -11.80 -12.34
N VAL A 47 5.34 -12.75 -11.74
CA VAL A 47 5.33 -14.17 -12.17
C VAL A 47 3.90 -14.73 -12.23
N PHE A 48 3.04 -14.37 -11.28
CA PHE A 48 1.64 -14.81 -11.28
C PHE A 48 0.77 -14.05 -12.29
N CYS A 49 1.19 -12.85 -12.72
CA CYS A 49 0.54 -12.06 -13.74
C CYS A 49 0.95 -12.47 -15.18
N ILE A 50 2.03 -13.25 -15.36
CA ILE A 50 2.52 -13.66 -16.68
C ILE A 50 1.39 -14.26 -17.55
N PRO A 51 0.60 -15.25 -17.08
CA PRO A 51 -0.47 -15.83 -17.89
C PRO A 51 -1.49 -14.79 -18.37
N MET A 52 -1.85 -13.85 -17.51
CA MET A 52 -2.77 -12.76 -17.82
C MET A 52 -2.18 -11.80 -18.87
N THR A 53 -0.92 -11.40 -18.71
CA THR A 53 -0.25 -10.51 -19.67
C THR A 53 -0.05 -11.15 -21.04
N LEU A 54 0.36 -12.43 -21.07
CA LEU A 54 0.51 -13.20 -22.31
C LEU A 54 -0.83 -13.38 -23.01
N MET A 55 -1.91 -13.68 -22.26
CA MET A 55 -3.26 -13.77 -22.81
C MET A 55 -3.64 -12.49 -23.57
N VAL A 56 -3.45 -11.31 -22.94
CA VAL A 56 -3.80 -10.02 -23.56
C VAL A 56 -2.94 -9.76 -24.80
N ILE A 57 -1.63 -9.96 -24.73
CA ILE A 57 -0.72 -9.71 -25.87
C ILE A 57 -1.08 -10.61 -27.05
N LEU A 58 -1.26 -11.91 -26.82
CA LEU A 58 -1.53 -12.89 -27.88
C LEU A 58 -2.92 -12.69 -28.49
N MET A 59 -3.90 -12.27 -27.70
CA MET A 59 -5.23 -11.90 -28.19
C MET A 59 -5.18 -10.65 -29.07
N LEU A 60 -4.38 -9.63 -28.70
CA LEU A 60 -4.18 -8.44 -29.52
C LEU A 60 -3.44 -8.74 -30.84
N MET A 61 -2.47 -9.66 -30.82
CA MET A 61 -1.68 -9.99 -32.02
C MET A 61 -2.40 -10.93 -32.99
N THR A 62 -3.12 -11.94 -32.47
CA THR A 62 -3.62 -13.06 -33.29
C THR A 62 -5.14 -13.14 -33.38
N SER A 63 -5.86 -12.41 -32.51
CA SER A 63 -7.34 -12.43 -32.40
C SER A 63 -7.96 -13.82 -32.25
N ASN A 64 -7.16 -14.83 -31.87
CA ASN A 64 -7.63 -16.21 -31.73
C ASN A 64 -8.20 -16.45 -30.31
N PRO A 65 -9.40 -17.02 -30.18
CA PRO A 65 -10.05 -17.23 -28.87
C PRO A 65 -9.38 -18.35 -28.04
N ILE A 66 -8.51 -19.17 -28.63
CA ILE A 66 -7.80 -20.25 -27.92
C ILE A 66 -6.95 -19.73 -26.74
N TRP A 67 -6.48 -18.48 -26.83
CA TRP A 67 -5.68 -17.86 -25.77
C TRP A 67 -6.48 -17.58 -24.49
N LEU A 68 -7.82 -17.61 -24.54
CA LEU A 68 -8.68 -17.49 -23.35
C LEU A 68 -8.45 -18.63 -22.33
N LEU A 69 -7.86 -19.76 -22.74
CA LEU A 69 -7.47 -20.83 -21.83
C LEU A 69 -6.46 -20.36 -20.76
N LEU A 70 -5.67 -19.32 -21.04
CA LEU A 70 -4.75 -18.70 -20.08
C LEU A 70 -5.46 -17.89 -18.97
N ALA A 71 -6.79 -17.72 -19.05
CA ALA A 71 -7.58 -17.14 -17.97
C ALA A 71 -7.65 -18.07 -16.73
N ILE A 72 -7.54 -19.39 -16.93
CA ILE A 72 -7.61 -20.38 -15.84
C ILE A 72 -6.50 -20.16 -14.78
N PRO A 73 -5.21 -20.11 -15.14
CA PRO A 73 -4.15 -19.81 -14.18
C PRO A 73 -4.20 -18.36 -13.65
N SER A 74 -4.88 -17.45 -14.36
CA SER A 74 -4.99 -16.05 -13.93
C SER A 74 -5.81 -15.85 -12.65
N VAL A 75 -6.60 -16.84 -12.23
CA VAL A 75 -7.30 -16.83 -10.92
C VAL A 75 -6.31 -16.76 -9.75
N LEU A 76 -5.08 -17.25 -9.94
CA LEU A 76 -4.01 -17.22 -8.93
C LEU A 76 -3.50 -15.80 -8.63
N VAL A 77 -3.86 -14.81 -9.45
CA VAL A 77 -3.55 -13.40 -9.16
C VAL A 77 -4.25 -12.93 -7.88
N GLY A 78 -5.44 -13.47 -7.55
CA GLY A 78 -6.15 -13.15 -6.31
C GLY A 78 -5.35 -13.47 -5.03
N PRO A 79 -4.96 -14.74 -4.77
CA PRO A 79 -4.15 -15.08 -3.61
C PRO A 79 -2.75 -14.42 -3.64
N ALA A 80 -2.15 -14.23 -4.81
CA ALA A 80 -0.91 -13.47 -4.96
C ALA A 80 -1.07 -12.01 -4.51
N THR A 81 -2.20 -11.37 -4.83
CA THR A 81 -2.50 -9.98 -4.42
C THR A 81 -2.70 -9.89 -2.90
N ALA A 82 -3.33 -10.89 -2.29
CA ALA A 82 -3.46 -10.96 -0.83
C ALA A 82 -2.09 -11.10 -0.14
N ALA A 83 -1.21 -11.95 -0.66
CA ALA A 83 0.15 -12.15 -0.15
C ALA A 83 1.02 -10.89 -0.28
N MET A 84 0.98 -10.26 -1.45
CA MET A 84 1.67 -9.00 -1.71
C MET A 84 1.16 -7.89 -0.78
N THR A 85 -0.15 -7.80 -0.59
CA THR A 85 -0.78 -6.83 0.32
C THR A 85 -0.33 -7.04 1.77
N LYS A 86 -0.11 -8.28 2.21
CA LYS A 86 0.44 -8.59 3.54
C LYS A 86 1.84 -8.01 3.73
N VAL A 87 2.73 -8.24 2.75
CA VAL A 87 4.13 -7.76 2.81
C VAL A 87 4.17 -6.23 2.71
N CYS A 88 3.43 -5.64 1.76
CA CYS A 88 3.31 -4.19 1.61
C CYS A 88 2.75 -3.51 2.88
N ARG A 89 1.74 -4.12 3.52
CA ARG A 89 1.22 -3.65 4.81
C ARG A 89 2.32 -3.66 5.86
N ASN A 90 3.05 -4.76 6.03
CA ASN A 90 4.10 -4.84 7.05
C ASN A 90 5.18 -3.77 6.82
N TYR A 91 5.66 -3.59 5.59
CA TYR A 91 6.60 -2.52 5.26
C TYR A 91 6.03 -1.12 5.49
N SER A 92 4.76 -0.86 5.13
CA SER A 92 4.11 0.44 5.37
C SER A 92 3.97 0.77 6.86
N GLN A 93 3.94 -0.25 7.72
CA GLN A 93 3.84 -0.12 9.18
C GLN A 93 5.19 -0.31 9.88
N GLU A 94 6.29 -0.30 9.12
CA GLU A 94 7.66 -0.44 9.62
C GLU A 94 7.87 -1.72 10.45
N ARG A 95 7.11 -2.77 10.14
CA ARG A 95 7.28 -4.09 10.74
C ARG A 95 8.28 -4.89 9.94
N ASN A 96 9.12 -5.63 10.66
CA ASN A 96 10.01 -6.60 10.05
C ASN A 96 9.20 -7.64 9.28
N ALA A 97 9.54 -7.83 8.01
CA ALA A 97 8.90 -8.80 7.15
C ALA A 97 9.94 -9.47 6.24
N PHE A 98 9.97 -10.79 6.27
CA PHE A 98 10.80 -11.60 5.40
C PHE A 98 10.04 -11.82 4.11
N LEU A 99 10.47 -11.14 3.03
CA LEU A 99 9.71 -11.04 1.78
C LEU A 99 9.19 -12.38 1.26
N LEU A 100 10.09 -13.35 1.01
CA LEU A 100 9.71 -14.64 0.43
C LEU A 100 8.89 -15.49 1.40
N HIS A 101 9.33 -15.59 2.64
CA HIS A 101 8.65 -16.40 3.66
C HIS A 101 7.24 -15.89 3.91
N ASP A 102 7.08 -14.59 4.16
CA ASP A 102 5.79 -13.98 4.48
C ASP A 102 4.85 -13.96 3.27
N PHE A 103 5.40 -13.82 2.06
CA PHE A 103 4.63 -13.96 0.83
C PHE A 103 4.06 -15.38 0.71
N TRP A 104 4.88 -16.41 0.81
CA TRP A 104 4.43 -17.80 0.64
C TRP A 104 3.53 -18.29 1.78
N ASP A 105 3.81 -17.89 3.01
CA ASP A 105 2.94 -18.17 4.16
C ASP A 105 1.55 -17.54 3.96
N SER A 106 1.52 -16.25 3.63
CA SER A 106 0.25 -15.55 3.38
C SER A 106 -0.47 -16.08 2.14
N PHE A 107 0.26 -16.48 1.10
CA PHE A 107 -0.32 -17.06 -0.11
C PHE A 107 -1.06 -18.35 0.20
N LYS A 108 -0.44 -19.26 0.97
CA LYS A 108 -1.04 -20.54 1.36
C LYS A 108 -2.20 -20.35 2.32
N LYS A 109 -2.03 -19.52 3.35
CA LYS A 109 -3.05 -19.26 4.37
C LYS A 109 -4.33 -18.67 3.78
N ASN A 110 -4.19 -17.72 2.85
CA ASN A 110 -5.31 -17.01 2.27
C ASN A 110 -5.70 -17.55 0.88
N PHE A 111 -5.19 -18.70 0.46
CA PHE A 111 -5.39 -19.25 -0.88
C PHE A 111 -6.87 -19.34 -1.25
N LYS A 112 -7.69 -19.93 -0.37
CA LYS A 112 -9.13 -20.10 -0.62
C LYS A 112 -9.85 -18.76 -0.79
N GLN A 113 -9.59 -17.80 0.10
CA GLN A 113 -10.24 -16.49 0.05
C GLN A 113 -9.78 -15.68 -1.17
N GLY A 114 -8.48 -15.69 -1.46
CA GLY A 114 -7.89 -15.02 -2.61
C GLY A 114 -8.41 -15.57 -3.95
N THR A 115 -8.48 -16.90 -4.10
CA THR A 115 -8.98 -17.54 -5.33
C THR A 115 -10.47 -17.23 -5.55
N ILE A 116 -11.28 -17.21 -4.48
CA ILE A 116 -12.68 -16.79 -4.58
C ILE A 116 -12.78 -15.34 -5.04
N MET A 117 -11.93 -14.43 -4.51
CA MET A 117 -11.93 -13.04 -4.96
C MET A 117 -11.51 -12.94 -6.43
N GLY A 118 -10.44 -13.62 -6.84
CA GLY A 118 -9.99 -13.63 -8.22
C GLY A 118 -11.05 -14.14 -9.20
N ALA A 119 -11.85 -15.14 -8.80
CA ALA A 119 -12.98 -15.60 -9.60
C ALA A 119 -14.10 -14.54 -9.71
N ILE A 120 -14.41 -13.84 -8.62
CA ILE A 120 -15.34 -12.71 -8.62
C ILE A 120 -14.82 -11.61 -9.56
N ASP A 121 -13.53 -11.28 -9.49
CA ASP A 121 -12.90 -10.25 -10.32
C ASP A 121 -13.01 -10.56 -11.81
N ILE A 122 -12.84 -11.83 -12.22
CA ILE A 122 -13.02 -12.25 -13.61
C ILE A 122 -14.48 -12.08 -14.06
N ILE A 123 -15.46 -12.48 -13.23
CA ILE A 123 -16.89 -12.33 -13.56
C ILE A 123 -17.24 -10.85 -13.74
N PHE A 124 -16.80 -10.00 -12.82
CA PHE A 124 -17.02 -8.55 -12.92
C PHE A 124 -16.26 -7.95 -14.10
N ALA A 125 -15.03 -8.38 -14.39
CA ALA A 125 -14.27 -7.91 -15.54
C ALA A 125 -14.99 -8.21 -16.86
N ILE A 126 -15.50 -9.43 -17.04
CA ILE A 126 -16.32 -9.81 -18.22
C ILE A 126 -17.60 -8.96 -18.26
N GLY A 127 -18.28 -8.83 -17.12
CA GLY A 127 -19.49 -8.02 -17.00
C GLY A 127 -19.30 -6.56 -17.41
N PHE A 128 -18.21 -5.92 -16.97
CA PHE A 128 -17.89 -4.54 -17.34
C PHE A 128 -17.37 -4.43 -18.78
N MET A 129 -16.58 -5.40 -19.25
CA MET A 129 -16.07 -5.44 -20.62
C MET A 129 -17.20 -5.51 -21.66
N VAL A 130 -18.28 -6.23 -21.35
CA VAL A 130 -19.49 -6.28 -22.20
C VAL A 130 -20.44 -5.12 -21.90
N GLY A 131 -20.67 -4.82 -20.62
CA GLY A 131 -21.68 -3.85 -20.19
C GLY A 131 -21.37 -2.42 -20.59
N ILE A 132 -20.13 -1.94 -20.41
CA ILE A 132 -19.78 -0.54 -20.68
C ILE A 132 -19.93 -0.21 -22.19
N PRO A 133 -19.39 -1.00 -23.14
CA PRO A 133 -19.61 -0.75 -24.56
C PRO A 133 -21.08 -0.85 -24.97
N MET A 134 -21.81 -1.83 -24.43
CA MET A 134 -23.23 -2.02 -24.73
C MET A 134 -24.09 -0.83 -24.28
N TYR A 135 -23.93 -0.38 -23.03
CA TYR A 135 -24.65 0.79 -22.52
C TYR A 135 -24.24 2.08 -23.22
N LYS A 136 -22.97 2.21 -23.62
CA LYS A 136 -22.51 3.34 -24.44
C LYS A 136 -23.24 3.36 -25.79
N TYR A 137 -23.25 2.23 -26.50
CA TYR A 137 -23.89 2.12 -27.81
C TYR A 137 -25.39 2.43 -27.75
N TRP A 138 -26.09 1.93 -26.72
CA TRP A 138 -27.51 2.24 -26.52
C TRP A 138 -27.77 3.69 -26.10
N ALA A 139 -26.86 4.32 -25.36
CA ALA A 139 -26.96 5.73 -24.97
C ALA A 139 -26.84 6.68 -26.17
N GLU A 140 -26.09 6.30 -27.21
CA GLU A 140 -25.99 7.06 -28.47
C GLU A 140 -27.33 7.09 -29.25
N GLN A 141 -28.17 6.06 -29.06
CA GLN A 141 -29.48 5.95 -29.73
C GLN A 141 -30.64 6.54 -28.90
N ASN A 142 -30.53 6.51 -27.57
CA ASN A 142 -31.56 7.01 -26.67
C ASN A 142 -30.93 7.72 -25.46
N SER A 143 -31.23 9.02 -25.32
CA SER A 143 -30.68 9.86 -24.26
C SER A 143 -31.02 9.40 -22.83
N MET A 144 -32.10 8.63 -22.64
CA MET A 144 -32.49 8.11 -21.33
C MET A 144 -31.50 7.05 -20.81
N ILE A 145 -30.75 6.39 -21.71
CA ILE A 145 -29.82 5.31 -21.39
C ILE A 145 -28.46 5.85 -20.89
N TYR A 146 -28.23 7.17 -20.93
CA TYR A 146 -27.07 7.78 -20.26
C TYR A 146 -27.07 7.55 -18.74
N ILE A 147 -28.25 7.48 -18.10
CA ILE A 147 -28.36 7.22 -16.65
C ILE A 147 -27.76 5.84 -16.29
N PRO A 148 -28.24 4.71 -16.85
CA PRO A 148 -27.65 3.40 -16.56
C PRO A 148 -26.18 3.28 -17.01
N PHE A 149 -25.76 4.00 -18.06
CA PHE A 149 -24.34 4.07 -18.45
C PHE A 149 -23.47 4.68 -17.35
N VAL A 150 -23.86 5.84 -16.81
CA VAL A 150 -23.12 6.51 -15.71
C VAL A 150 -23.14 5.66 -14.43
N ILE A 151 -24.25 4.97 -14.15
CA ILE A 151 -24.34 4.04 -13.00
C ILE A 151 -23.35 2.88 -13.18
N CYS A 152 -23.25 2.31 -14.38
CA CYS A 152 -22.31 1.21 -14.68
C CYS A 152 -20.85 1.63 -14.42
N ILE A 153 -20.45 2.82 -14.89
CA ILE A 153 -19.12 3.38 -14.62
C ILE A 153 -18.91 3.62 -13.13
N SER A 154 -19.92 4.16 -12.44
CA SER A 154 -19.85 4.41 -11.00
C SER A 154 -19.66 3.11 -10.21
N CYS A 155 -20.35 2.03 -10.60
CA CYS A 155 -20.18 0.70 -10.02
C CYS A 155 -18.76 0.18 -10.23
N LEU A 156 -18.15 0.37 -11.40
CA LEU A 156 -16.76 -0.01 -11.66
C LEU A 156 -15.79 0.73 -10.72
N ILE A 157 -15.96 2.05 -10.58
CA ILE A 157 -15.10 2.87 -9.71
C ILE A 157 -15.23 2.42 -8.25
N VAL A 158 -16.46 2.22 -7.75
CA VAL A 158 -16.68 1.75 -6.39
C VAL A 158 -16.11 0.35 -6.19
N PHE A 159 -16.30 -0.56 -7.13
CA PHE A 159 -15.75 -1.91 -7.07
C PHE A 159 -14.21 -1.90 -7.02
N PHE A 160 -13.58 -1.03 -7.81
CA PHE A 160 -12.13 -0.82 -7.75
C PHE A 160 -11.69 -0.23 -6.40
N MET A 161 -12.41 0.75 -5.86
CA MET A 161 -12.10 1.29 -4.52
C MET A 161 -12.29 0.25 -3.41
N MET A 162 -13.23 -0.69 -3.56
CA MET A 162 -13.41 -1.79 -2.61
C MET A 162 -12.17 -2.69 -2.55
N HIS A 163 -11.45 -2.89 -3.68
CA HIS A 163 -10.27 -3.75 -3.72
C HIS A 163 -9.17 -3.29 -2.76
N PHE A 164 -9.06 -1.99 -2.54
CA PHE A 164 -8.12 -1.43 -1.56
C PHE A 164 -8.34 -1.99 -0.16
N TYR A 165 -9.60 -2.26 0.22
CA TYR A 165 -9.96 -2.77 1.54
C TYR A 165 -10.10 -4.29 1.57
N ILE A 166 -10.57 -4.92 0.49
CA ILE A 166 -10.78 -6.37 0.40
C ILE A 166 -9.47 -7.11 0.67
N TYR A 167 -8.41 -6.84 -0.09
CA TYR A 167 -7.14 -7.55 0.04
C TYR A 167 -6.41 -7.22 1.34
N LEU A 168 -6.58 -6.00 1.87
CA LEU A 168 -6.08 -5.65 3.20
C LEU A 168 -6.82 -6.43 4.29
N MET A 169 -8.13 -6.65 4.18
CA MET A 169 -8.88 -7.43 5.16
C MET A 169 -8.61 -8.93 5.06
N ILE A 170 -8.48 -9.49 3.86
CA ILE A 170 -8.09 -10.90 3.65
C ILE A 170 -6.74 -11.18 4.34
N SER A 171 -5.78 -10.26 4.25
CA SER A 171 -4.44 -10.42 4.83
C SER A 171 -4.36 -10.09 6.34
N SER A 172 -5.37 -9.43 6.89
CA SER A 172 -5.29 -8.81 8.23
C SER A 172 -6.34 -9.29 9.22
N THR A 173 -7.42 -9.91 8.75
CA THR A 173 -8.54 -10.35 9.59
C THR A 173 -8.96 -11.78 9.23
N ASN A 174 -9.61 -12.49 10.16
CA ASN A 174 -10.10 -13.85 9.94
C ASN A 174 -11.61 -13.87 9.60
N LEU A 175 -12.10 -12.85 8.88
CA LEU A 175 -13.51 -12.71 8.53
C LEU A 175 -13.90 -13.63 7.36
N ASN A 176 -15.19 -13.96 7.26
CA ASN A 176 -15.72 -14.69 6.10
C ASN A 176 -15.81 -13.78 4.86
N MET A 177 -15.73 -14.37 3.67
CA MET A 177 -15.71 -13.63 2.39
C MET A 177 -16.90 -12.67 2.21
N LYS A 178 -18.10 -13.10 2.59
CA LYS A 178 -19.30 -12.25 2.55
C LYS A 178 -19.20 -11.03 3.47
N GLN A 179 -18.57 -11.19 4.63
CA GLN A 179 -18.34 -10.09 5.57
C GLN A 179 -17.25 -9.15 5.04
N ILE A 180 -16.18 -9.69 4.45
CA ILE A 180 -15.11 -8.88 3.84
C ILE A 180 -15.69 -7.97 2.75
N ILE A 181 -16.50 -8.49 1.84
CA ILE A 181 -17.09 -7.68 0.75
C ILE A 181 -18.00 -6.59 1.31
N LYS A 182 -18.91 -6.93 2.23
CA LYS A 182 -19.82 -5.96 2.86
C LYS A 182 -19.06 -4.88 3.65
N ASN A 183 -18.10 -5.29 4.47
CA ASN A 183 -17.29 -4.36 5.26
C ASN A 183 -16.44 -3.46 4.35
N SER A 184 -15.93 -3.99 3.24
CA SER A 184 -15.14 -3.20 2.28
C SER A 184 -15.98 -2.11 1.66
N PHE A 185 -17.23 -2.41 1.32
CA PHE A 185 -18.16 -1.41 0.78
C PHE A 185 -18.39 -0.26 1.77
N TYR A 186 -18.63 -0.56 3.05
CA TYR A 186 -18.77 0.48 4.08
C TYR A 186 -17.47 1.26 4.32
N LEU A 187 -16.32 0.59 4.28
CA LEU A 187 -15.02 1.21 4.48
C LEU A 187 -14.65 2.18 3.35
N VAL A 188 -15.09 1.93 2.12
CA VAL A 188 -14.92 2.89 1.01
C VAL A 188 -15.59 4.21 1.36
N SER A 189 -16.82 4.18 1.91
CA SER A 189 -17.55 5.37 2.32
C SER A 189 -16.93 6.07 3.54
N LEU A 190 -16.52 5.30 4.55
CA LEU A 190 -15.88 5.84 5.77
C LEU A 190 -14.49 6.42 5.50
N GLY A 191 -13.73 5.81 4.60
CA GLY A 191 -12.38 6.18 4.21
C GLY A 191 -12.32 6.92 2.87
N ILE A 192 -13.37 7.62 2.45
CA ILE A 192 -13.49 8.15 1.08
C ILE A 192 -12.29 8.98 0.65
N LYS A 193 -11.76 9.82 1.55
CA LYS A 193 -10.58 10.66 1.26
C LYS A 193 -9.35 9.81 0.96
N GLN A 194 -9.08 8.80 1.78
CA GLN A 194 -7.95 7.89 1.61
C GLN A 194 -8.11 7.04 0.35
N SER A 195 -9.32 6.54 0.11
CA SER A 195 -9.66 5.79 -1.09
C SER A 195 -9.45 6.61 -2.36
N LEU A 196 -9.84 7.90 -2.35
CA LEU A 196 -9.66 8.80 -3.49
C LEU A 196 -8.18 9.11 -3.76
N TRP A 197 -7.36 9.32 -2.73
CA TRP A 197 -5.92 9.50 -2.90
C TRP A 197 -5.24 8.25 -3.49
N SER A 198 -5.62 7.06 -3.02
CA SER A 198 -5.12 5.79 -3.57
C SER A 198 -5.60 5.57 -5.01
N LEU A 199 -6.85 5.92 -5.32
CA LEU A 199 -7.39 5.89 -6.68
C LEU A 199 -6.61 6.82 -7.60
N LEU A 200 -6.43 8.08 -7.21
CA LEU A 200 -5.68 9.06 -8.00
C LEU A 200 -4.24 8.61 -8.25
N ALA A 201 -3.55 8.10 -7.22
CA ALA A 201 -2.20 7.57 -7.36
C ALA A 201 -2.15 6.39 -8.34
N SER A 202 -3.11 5.46 -8.26
CA SER A 202 -3.20 4.34 -9.20
C SER A 202 -3.45 4.79 -10.64
N LEU A 203 -4.33 5.78 -10.85
CA LEU A 203 -4.62 6.34 -12.17
C LEU A 203 -3.40 7.05 -12.76
N ILE A 204 -2.67 7.83 -11.96
CA ILE A 204 -1.43 8.49 -12.39
C ILE A 204 -0.41 7.44 -12.87
N VAL A 205 -0.23 6.35 -12.12
CA VAL A 205 0.69 5.27 -12.50
C VAL A 205 0.22 4.57 -13.78
N ILE A 206 -1.07 4.27 -13.91
CA ILE A 206 -1.63 3.61 -15.10
C ILE A 206 -1.48 4.50 -16.34
N VAL A 207 -1.85 5.78 -16.25
CA VAL A 207 -1.72 6.75 -17.35
C VAL A 207 -0.26 6.95 -17.72
N MET A 208 0.64 7.05 -16.74
CA MET A 208 2.08 7.10 -16.97
C MET A 208 2.54 5.85 -17.74
N MET A 209 2.16 4.65 -17.31
CA MET A 209 2.52 3.41 -18.02
C MET A 209 1.99 3.38 -19.46
N TYR A 210 0.79 3.90 -19.71
CA TYR A 210 0.22 3.97 -21.05
C TYR A 210 0.96 4.95 -21.97
N LEU A 211 1.28 6.15 -21.49
CA LEU A 211 1.97 7.19 -22.28
C LEU A 211 3.37 6.78 -22.72
N PHE A 212 4.06 5.94 -21.94
CA PHE A 212 5.41 5.46 -22.23
C PHE A 212 5.45 4.09 -22.94
N LEU A 213 4.34 3.60 -23.50
CA LEU A 213 4.36 2.39 -24.33
C LEU A 213 5.20 2.62 -25.61
N PRO A 214 6.02 1.63 -26.04
CA PRO A 214 6.16 0.29 -25.49
C PRO A 214 7.20 0.14 -24.36
N TYR A 215 8.01 1.18 -24.07
CA TYR A 215 9.10 1.12 -23.10
C TYR A 215 8.65 0.75 -21.67
N SER A 216 7.42 1.15 -21.30
CA SER A 216 6.82 0.83 -20.00
C SER A 216 6.65 -0.68 -19.75
N LEU A 217 6.61 -1.53 -20.79
CA LEU A 217 6.54 -2.98 -20.65
C LEU A 217 7.78 -3.55 -19.93
N PHE A 218 8.95 -2.92 -20.10
CA PHE A 218 10.17 -3.32 -19.40
C PHE A 218 10.18 -2.90 -17.93
N ILE A 219 9.43 -1.85 -17.57
CA ILE A 219 9.35 -1.31 -16.20
C ILE A 219 8.29 -2.05 -15.37
N LEU A 220 7.28 -2.59 -16.03
CA LEU A 220 6.13 -3.26 -15.41
C LEU A 220 6.51 -4.39 -14.42
N PRO A 221 7.50 -5.26 -14.70
CA PRO A 221 7.94 -6.30 -13.78
C PRO A 221 8.67 -5.79 -12.53
N PHE A 222 9.06 -4.51 -12.48
CA PHE A 222 9.89 -3.99 -11.40
C PHE A 222 9.19 -3.03 -10.44
N TRP A 223 8.21 -2.23 -10.90
CA TRP A 223 7.77 -1.07 -10.12
C TRP A 223 6.26 -0.88 -9.91
N PRO A 224 5.41 -0.84 -10.95
CA PRO A 224 4.09 -0.23 -10.82
C PRO A 224 3.14 -0.98 -9.88
N LEU A 225 3.17 -2.32 -9.86
CA LEU A 225 2.21 -3.12 -9.09
C LEU A 225 2.49 -2.99 -7.59
N SER A 226 3.76 -3.08 -7.17
CA SER A 226 4.19 -2.92 -5.78
C SER A 226 4.03 -1.50 -5.29
N PHE A 227 4.27 -0.51 -6.14
CA PHE A 227 4.04 0.88 -5.81
C PHE A 227 2.55 1.15 -5.53
N ILE A 228 1.64 0.72 -6.43
CA ILE A 228 0.19 0.89 -6.24
C ILE A 228 -0.28 0.20 -4.95
N CYS A 229 0.16 -1.04 -4.72
CA CYS A 229 -0.17 -1.79 -3.51
C CYS A 229 0.36 -1.10 -2.24
N PHE A 230 1.60 -0.59 -2.26
CA PHE A 230 2.22 0.10 -1.14
C PHE A 230 1.51 1.41 -0.79
N VAL A 231 1.18 2.25 -1.79
CA VAL A 231 0.39 3.48 -1.61
C VAL A 231 -0.97 3.15 -0.98
N THR A 232 -1.63 2.11 -1.50
CA THR A 232 -2.92 1.65 -0.99
C THR A 232 -2.81 1.20 0.47
N CYS A 233 -1.78 0.41 0.80
CA CYS A 233 -1.55 -0.04 2.18
C CYS A 233 -1.28 1.15 3.11
N PHE A 234 -0.43 2.09 2.71
CA PHE A 234 -0.10 3.25 3.53
C PHE A 234 -1.32 4.12 3.84
N ASN A 235 -2.20 4.34 2.86
CA ASN A 235 -3.37 5.21 3.00
C ASN A 235 -4.57 4.51 3.65
N CYS A 236 -4.90 3.29 3.21
CA CYS A 236 -6.14 2.61 3.58
C CYS A 236 -6.01 1.74 4.83
N TYR A 237 -4.80 1.27 5.17
CA TYR A 237 -4.61 0.43 6.36
C TYR A 237 -4.95 1.14 7.69
N PRO A 238 -4.61 2.43 7.91
CA PRO A 238 -5.06 3.15 9.09
C PRO A 238 -6.59 3.20 9.25
N VAL A 239 -7.33 3.26 8.15
CA VAL A 239 -8.80 3.25 8.17
C VAL A 239 -9.33 1.90 8.67
N ILE A 240 -8.77 0.80 8.18
CA ILE A 240 -9.12 -0.56 8.64
C ILE A 240 -8.76 -0.74 10.11
N ARG A 241 -7.58 -0.27 10.51
CA ARG A 241 -7.15 -0.37 11.91
C ARG A 241 -8.13 0.34 12.83
N LYS A 242 -8.54 1.56 12.47
CA LYS A 242 -9.46 2.37 13.27
C LYS A 242 -10.88 1.79 13.34
N HIS A 243 -11.41 1.27 12.23
CA HIS A 243 -12.84 0.91 12.15
C HIS A 243 -13.14 -0.59 12.27
N VAL A 244 -12.14 -1.45 12.09
CA VAL A 244 -12.32 -2.91 12.13
C VAL A 244 -11.49 -3.55 13.24
N ILE A 245 -10.19 -3.24 13.28
CA ILE A 245 -9.26 -3.94 14.20
C ILE A 245 -9.40 -3.41 15.63
N GLN A 246 -9.36 -2.09 15.81
CA GLN A 246 -9.40 -1.50 17.15
C GLN A 246 -10.70 -1.81 17.90
N PRO A 247 -11.90 -1.66 17.29
CA PRO A 247 -13.15 -1.97 17.99
C PRO A 247 -13.26 -3.45 18.40
N TYR A 248 -12.61 -4.37 17.67
CA TYR A 248 -12.60 -5.79 18.02
C TYR A 248 -11.86 -6.05 19.35
N TYR A 249 -10.71 -5.41 19.54
CA TYR A 249 -9.94 -5.52 20.77
C TYR A 249 -10.58 -4.75 21.93
N ASP A 250 -11.10 -3.56 21.67
CA ASP A 250 -11.79 -2.73 22.68
C ASP A 250 -13.02 -3.46 23.25
N GLN A 251 -13.79 -4.17 22.40
CA GLN A 251 -14.94 -4.97 22.83
C GLN A 251 -14.57 -6.16 23.71
N ARG A 252 -13.35 -6.70 23.54
CA ARG A 252 -12.82 -7.81 24.34
C ARG A 252 -12.08 -7.35 25.59
N GLY A 253 -11.80 -6.06 25.72
CA GLY A 253 -10.91 -5.53 26.75
C GLY A 253 -9.45 -5.98 26.60
N GLU A 254 -9.08 -6.51 25.43
CA GLU A 254 -7.71 -6.97 25.13
C GLU A 254 -6.88 -5.81 24.56
N SER A 255 -5.59 -5.76 24.86
CA SER A 255 -4.71 -4.77 24.23
C SER A 255 -4.40 -5.18 22.78
N ASN A 256 -4.47 -4.22 21.86
CA ASN A 256 -4.17 -4.50 20.47
C ASN A 256 -2.66 -4.80 20.30
N PRO A 257 -2.28 -6.01 19.82
CA PRO A 257 -0.88 -6.40 19.66
C PRO A 257 -0.13 -5.48 18.68
N GLU A 258 -0.85 -4.76 17.83
CA GLU A 258 -0.27 -3.75 16.94
C GLU A 258 0.38 -2.58 17.68
N PHE A 259 0.05 -2.35 18.94
CA PHE A 259 0.64 -1.33 19.82
C PHE A 259 1.58 -1.92 20.87
N ALA A 260 1.95 -3.20 20.79
CA ALA A 260 2.83 -3.83 21.78
C ALA A 260 4.15 -3.05 21.99
N TYR A 261 4.71 -2.46 20.92
CA TYR A 261 5.92 -1.63 21.01
C TYR A 261 5.74 -0.31 21.76
N LYS A 262 4.50 0.16 21.96
CA LYS A 262 4.20 1.35 22.79
C LYS A 262 4.11 1.01 24.27
N ASN A 263 3.90 -0.27 24.59
CA ASN A 263 3.77 -0.80 25.93
C ASN A 263 5.03 -1.57 26.35
N ALA A 264 6.21 -1.24 25.79
CA ALA A 264 7.47 -1.79 26.32
C ALA A 264 7.52 -1.47 27.81
N ASP A 265 7.70 -2.48 28.65
CA ASP A 265 7.58 -2.37 30.10
C ASP A 265 8.45 -1.20 30.60
N PRO A 266 7.92 -0.30 31.46
CA PRO A 266 8.71 0.76 32.08
C PRO A 266 9.97 0.23 32.77
N ASP A 267 9.92 -1.01 33.25
CA ASP A 267 10.99 -1.70 33.96
C ASP A 267 12.10 -2.24 33.03
N GLU A 268 11.86 -2.38 31.72
CA GLU A 268 12.89 -2.70 30.72
C GLU A 268 13.67 -1.45 30.25
N GLN A 269 13.16 -0.24 30.53
CA GLN A 269 13.79 1.03 30.16
C GLN A 269 14.71 1.54 31.27
N LEU A 270 15.83 0.84 31.51
CA LEU A 270 16.80 1.20 32.57
C LEU A 270 17.53 2.55 32.35
N PHE A 271 17.46 3.12 31.13
CA PHE A 271 18.12 4.37 30.77
C PHE A 271 17.25 5.24 29.83
N GLU A 272 16.42 6.10 30.42
CA GLU A 272 15.79 7.21 29.71
C GLU A 272 16.82 8.31 29.42
N ASP A 273 17.13 8.53 28.14
CA ASP A 273 18.07 9.56 27.70
C ASP A 273 17.33 10.89 27.57
N ARG A 274 17.51 11.76 28.58
CA ARG A 274 16.83 13.06 28.69
C ARG A 274 17.57 14.16 27.94
N ALA A 275 18.10 13.87 26.75
CA ALA A 275 18.88 14.82 25.95
C ALA A 275 18.12 16.13 25.61
N ALA A 276 16.78 16.11 25.66
CA ALA A 276 15.95 17.30 25.46
C ALA A 276 15.82 18.19 26.71
N GLU A 277 16.08 17.65 27.90
CA GLU A 277 16.03 18.37 29.19
C GLU A 277 17.41 18.95 29.56
N GLU A 278 18.47 18.59 28.85
CA GLU A 278 19.81 19.14 29.07
C GLU A 278 19.88 20.61 28.67
N THR A 279 19.89 21.49 29.68
CA THR A 279 20.15 22.91 29.44
C THR A 279 21.57 23.10 28.90
N PRO A 280 21.77 23.83 27.79
CA PRO A 280 23.10 24.07 27.26
C PRO A 280 23.92 24.85 28.28
N VAL A 281 25.05 24.28 28.71
CA VAL A 281 25.97 24.94 29.63
C VAL A 281 26.48 26.21 28.97
N LYS A 282 26.11 27.38 29.53
CA LYS A 282 26.62 28.67 29.07
C LYS A 282 28.10 28.76 29.44
N THR A 283 28.99 28.51 28.48
CA THR A 283 30.43 28.71 28.65
C THR A 283 30.67 30.20 28.90
N LYS A 284 31.11 30.58 30.10
CA LYS A 284 31.51 31.96 30.40
C LYS A 284 32.64 32.36 29.45
N GLU A 285 32.46 33.41 28.66
CA GLU A 285 33.52 33.99 27.84
C GLU A 285 34.72 34.33 28.72
N SER A 286 35.82 33.59 28.58
CA SER A 286 37.06 33.95 29.25
C SER A 286 37.59 35.23 28.60
N ARG A 287 37.60 36.33 29.37
CA ARG A 287 38.24 37.59 28.99
C ARG A 287 39.63 37.33 28.42
N LYS A 288 39.82 37.63 27.12
CA LYS A 288 41.14 37.72 26.49
C LYS A 288 41.98 38.76 27.23
N LYS A 289 42.88 38.33 28.11
CA LYS A 289 44.06 39.12 28.49
C LYS A 289 45.17 38.69 27.56
N GLY A 290 45.50 39.56 26.60
CA GLY A 290 46.68 39.40 25.77
C GLY A 290 47.92 39.30 26.65
N LYS A 291 48.75 38.29 26.39
CA LYS A 291 50.16 38.31 26.71
C LYS A 291 50.92 37.88 25.46
N THR A 292 51.59 38.86 24.89
CA THR A 292 52.62 38.75 23.87
C THR A 292 53.77 37.90 24.40
N ILE A 293 54.28 37.00 23.57
CA ILE A 293 55.65 36.48 23.69
C ILE A 293 56.38 37.10 22.49
N SER A 294 57.50 37.75 22.80
CA SER A 294 58.41 38.57 21.98
C SER A 294 58.34 38.41 20.47
#